data_AF-A0AAN9PT02-F1
#
_entry.id   AF-A0AAN9PT02-F1
#
_cell.length_a   1.000
_cell.length_b   1.000
_cell.length_c   1.000
_cell.angle_alpha   90.00
_cell.angle_beta   90.00
_cell.angle_gamma   90.00
#
_symmetry.space_group_name_H-M   'P 1'
#
loop_
_entity.id
_entity.type
_entity.pdbx_description
1 polymer ?
#
loop_
_entity_poly.entity_id
_entity_poly.type
_entity_poly.pdbx_seq_one_letter_code
_entity_poly.pdbx_strand_id
1 'polypeptide(L)'
;MRFKETKVDYDSLNGTLVLQSPLSALEKSACLTYTREVFKLFLGVLSQAGSCTIVGCNATPSLYIYVVNKFGHRDKQWHVSVHIETLEMKCSCLKIESVGIPCGHIVAVMVFFDIEELSNNLILLR
;
A
#
# COMPACT_ATOMS: atom_id res chain seq x y z
N MET A 1 -15.87 24.36 -16.89
CA MET A 1 -16.60 23.25 -16.23
C MET A 1 -16.09 23.13 -14.81
N ARG A 2 -16.97 23.31 -13.81
CA ARG A 2 -16.61 23.29 -12.39
C ARG A 2 -16.87 21.88 -11.89
N PHE A 3 -15.82 21.06 -11.76
CA PHE A 3 -15.91 19.72 -11.16
C PHE A 3 -16.27 19.91 -9.68
N LYS A 4 -17.57 19.82 -9.40
CA LYS A 4 -18.11 19.77 -8.05
C LYS A 4 -18.05 18.30 -7.65
N GLU A 5 -16.88 17.84 -7.24
CA GLU A 5 -16.74 16.52 -6.64
C GLU A 5 -17.35 16.58 -5.24
N THR A 6 -18.54 15.98 -5.16
CA THR A 6 -19.27 15.75 -3.92
C THR A 6 -18.39 14.93 -2.99
N LYS A 7 -17.90 15.55 -1.91
CA LYS A 7 -17.36 14.84 -0.74
C LYS A 7 -18.42 13.83 -0.31
N VAL A 8 -18.19 12.56 -0.64
CA VAL A 8 -19.08 11.48 -0.25
C VAL A 8 -18.89 11.31 1.25
N ASP A 9 -19.99 11.49 1.96
CA ASP A 9 -20.08 11.38 3.40
C ASP A 9 -19.56 10.00 3.82
N TYR A 10 -18.43 10.01 4.52
CA TYR A 10 -17.64 8.86 4.93
C TYR A 10 -18.47 7.79 5.67
N ASP A 11 -19.58 8.19 6.29
CA ASP A 11 -20.47 7.31 7.05
C ASP A 11 -21.53 6.59 6.19
N SER A 12 -21.84 7.06 4.98
CA SER A 12 -23.00 6.55 4.23
C SER A 12 -22.70 5.31 3.36
N LEU A 13 -21.42 5.09 2.99
CA LEU A 13 -20.99 3.89 2.26
C LEU A 13 -20.56 2.73 3.18
N ASN A 14 -20.37 3.02 4.47
CA ASN A 14 -19.71 2.15 5.44
C ASN A 14 -20.64 1.57 6.51
N GLY A 15 -21.94 1.40 6.20
CA GLY A 15 -22.97 0.96 7.14
C GLY A 15 -22.64 -0.24 8.06
N THR A 16 -21.61 -1.05 7.77
CA THR A 16 -20.90 -1.84 8.80
C THR A 16 -19.47 -2.22 8.36
N LEU A 17 -18.63 -1.26 7.99
CA LEU A 17 -17.19 -1.47 7.87
C LEU A 17 -16.50 -0.50 8.82
N VAL A 18 -16.66 -0.79 10.11
CA VAL A 18 -15.88 -0.12 11.15
C VAL A 18 -14.42 -0.29 10.78
N LEU A 19 -13.70 0.81 10.60
CA LEU A 19 -12.25 0.81 10.41
C LEU A 19 -11.63 0.22 11.68
N GLN A 20 -11.38 -1.08 11.66
CA GLN A 20 -10.81 -1.83 12.79
C GLN A 20 -9.35 -2.22 12.56
N SER A 21 -8.77 -1.85 11.41
CA SER A 21 -7.36 -2.08 11.14
C SER A 21 -6.51 -1.00 11.83
N PRO A 22 -5.33 -1.34 12.39
CA PRO A 22 -4.36 -0.34 12.86
C PRO A 22 -3.86 0.60 11.74
N LEU A 23 -4.27 0.37 10.48
CA LEU A 23 -3.90 1.13 9.30
C LEU A 23 -5.04 2.03 8.78
N SER A 24 -5.87 2.55 9.68
CA SER A 24 -7.08 3.33 9.35
C SER A 24 -6.81 4.55 8.46
N ALA A 25 -5.62 5.18 8.59
CA ALA A 25 -5.22 6.29 7.74
C ALA A 25 -4.99 5.87 6.27
N LEU A 26 -4.30 4.75 6.04
CA LEU A 26 -4.12 4.18 4.70
C LEU A 26 -5.43 3.67 4.11
N GLU A 27 -6.32 3.10 4.92
CA GLU A 27 -7.67 2.72 4.49
C GLU A 27 -8.46 3.94 4.01
N LYS A 28 -8.42 5.04 4.76
CA LYS A 28 -9.09 6.28 4.40
C LYS A 28 -8.50 6.88 3.12
N SER A 29 -7.17 6.92 3.00
CA SER A 29 -6.50 7.38 1.78
C SER A 29 -6.93 6.52 0.58
N ALA A 30 -6.87 5.20 0.69
CA ALA A 30 -7.29 4.29 -0.36
C ALA A 30 -8.76 4.44 -0.79
N CYS A 31 -9.66 4.69 0.16
CA CYS A 31 -11.07 4.93 -0.13
C CYS A 31 -11.30 6.20 -0.95
N LEU A 32 -10.47 7.22 -0.75
CA LEU A 32 -10.55 8.49 -1.49
C LEU A 32 -9.88 8.39 -2.86
N THR A 33 -8.86 7.55 -3.00
CA THR A 33 -8.07 7.48 -4.24
C THR A 33 -8.52 6.38 -5.20
N TYR A 34 -9.06 5.26 -4.69
CA TYR A 34 -9.45 4.12 -5.52
C TYR A 34 -10.96 4.08 -5.83
N THR A 35 -11.31 3.46 -6.96
CA THR A 35 -12.69 3.04 -7.20
C THR A 35 -13.12 2.02 -6.15
N ARG A 36 -14.43 1.88 -5.92
CA ARG A 36 -14.98 0.96 -4.93
C ARG A 36 -14.51 -0.50 -5.11
N GLU A 37 -14.30 -0.94 -6.34
CA GLU A 37 -13.85 -2.31 -6.64
C GLU A 37 -12.36 -2.48 -6.30
N VAL A 38 -11.54 -1.51 -6.66
CA VAL A 38 -10.10 -1.50 -6.36
C VAL A 38 -9.86 -1.35 -4.86
N PHE A 39 -10.65 -0.52 -4.17
CA PHE A 39 -10.59 -0.36 -2.72
C PHE A 39 -10.81 -1.71 -1.99
N LYS A 40 -11.79 -2.53 -2.43
CA LYS A 40 -12.01 -3.87 -1.85
C LYS A 40 -10.80 -4.79 -2.03
N LEU A 41 -10.12 -4.72 -3.17
CA LEU A 41 -8.88 -5.47 -3.40
C LEU A 41 -7.78 -4.98 -2.45
N PHE A 42 -7.66 -3.67 -2.27
CA PHE A 42 -6.68 -3.06 -1.38
C PHE A 42 -6.91 -3.41 0.10
N LEU A 43 -8.15 -3.57 0.57
CA LEU A 43 -8.42 -4.10 1.92
C LEU A 43 -7.81 -5.50 2.10
N GLY A 44 -7.87 -6.35 1.07
CA GLY A 44 -7.19 -7.65 1.07
C GLY A 44 -5.65 -7.53 1.08
N VAL A 45 -5.10 -6.45 0.51
CA VAL A 45 -3.67 -6.14 0.57
C VAL A 45 -3.26 -5.69 1.97
N LEU A 46 -4.04 -4.83 2.63
CA LEU A 46 -3.80 -4.38 4.00
C LEU A 46 -3.77 -5.55 4.97
N SER A 47 -4.72 -6.48 4.85
CA SER A 47 -4.72 -7.73 5.63
C SER A 47 -3.44 -8.55 5.40
N GLN A 48 -2.97 -8.65 4.15
CA GLN A 48 -1.71 -9.32 3.83
C GLN A 48 -0.48 -8.59 4.39
N ALA A 49 -0.48 -7.25 4.41
CA ALA A 49 0.61 -6.45 4.95
C ALA A 49 0.81 -6.72 6.45
N GLY A 50 -0.26 -6.94 7.21
CA GLY A 50 -0.17 -7.34 8.63
C GLY A 50 0.54 -8.67 8.89
N SER A 51 0.71 -9.51 7.86
CA SER A 51 1.50 -10.75 7.93
C SER A 51 2.95 -10.59 7.48
N CYS A 52 3.36 -9.38 7.10
CA CYS A 52 4.70 -9.09 6.63
C CYS A 52 5.56 -8.51 7.75
N THR A 53 6.87 -8.78 7.72
CA THR A 53 7.83 -8.26 8.68
C THR A 53 9.09 -7.84 7.96
N ILE A 54 9.58 -6.64 8.25
CA ILE A 54 10.85 -6.15 7.73
C ILE A 54 11.96 -6.73 8.60
N VAL A 55 12.90 -7.44 7.98
CA VAL A 55 13.97 -8.17 8.67
C VAL A 55 15.36 -7.66 8.33
N GLY A 56 15.46 -6.70 7.41
CA GLY A 56 16.72 -6.10 7.01
C GLY A 56 16.54 -4.88 6.12
N CYS A 57 17.60 -4.10 6.01
CA CYS A 57 17.70 -2.96 5.11
C CYS A 57 19.13 -2.85 4.56
N ASN A 58 19.24 -2.61 3.27
CA ASN A 58 20.48 -2.34 2.57
C ASN A 58 20.34 -1.00 1.86
N ALA A 59 21.38 -0.16 1.91
CA ALA A 59 21.39 1.12 1.22
C ALA A 59 22.36 1.09 0.03
N THR A 60 21.96 1.72 -1.05
CA THR A 60 22.82 2.09 -2.19
C THR A 60 22.81 3.62 -2.31
N PRO A 61 23.65 4.23 -3.17
CA PRO A 61 23.67 5.69 -3.32
C PRO A 61 22.32 6.31 -3.73
N SER A 62 21.42 5.55 -4.34
CA SER A 62 20.14 6.05 -4.87
C SER A 62 18.91 5.32 -4.34
N LEU A 63 19.07 4.20 -3.63
CA LEU A 63 17.96 3.34 -3.19
C LEU A 63 18.16 2.84 -1.75
N TYR A 64 17.05 2.69 -1.02
CA TYR A 64 16.96 1.77 0.10
C TYR A 64 16.30 0.48 -0.34
N ILE A 65 16.86 -0.67 0.04
CA ILE A 65 16.33 -2.00 -0.26
C ILE A 65 15.96 -2.68 1.06
N TYR A 66 14.67 -2.83 1.30
CA TYR A 66 14.12 -3.51 2.47
C TYR A 66 13.88 -4.98 2.19
N VAL A 67 14.31 -5.83 3.12
CA VAL A 67 14.05 -7.28 3.08
C VAL A 67 12.81 -7.57 3.91
N VAL A 68 11.80 -8.15 3.27
CA VAL A 68 10.49 -8.43 3.84
C VAL A 68 10.26 -9.94 3.86
N ASN A 69 9.96 -10.47 5.04
CA ASN A 69 9.45 -11.82 5.21
C ASN A 69 7.93 -11.80 5.31
N LYS A 70 7.28 -12.92 4.98
CA LYS A 70 5.84 -13.10 5.15
C LYS A 70 5.58 -14.33 6.01
N PHE A 71 4.71 -14.18 7.01
CA PHE A 71 4.27 -15.30 7.83
C PHE A 71 3.68 -16.42 6.96
N GLY A 72 4.02 -17.67 7.27
CA GLY A 72 3.65 -18.84 6.46
C GLY A 72 4.54 -19.08 5.23
N HIS A 73 5.49 -18.20 4.93
CA HIS A 73 6.43 -18.34 3.79
C HIS A 73 7.89 -18.15 4.23
N ARG A 74 8.38 -19.04 5.10
CA ARG A 74 9.71 -18.89 5.74
C ARG A 74 10.89 -19.03 4.78
N ASP A 75 10.73 -19.78 3.69
CA ASP A 75 11.79 -20.02 2.70
C ASP A 75 11.88 -18.95 1.61
N LYS A 76 11.11 -17.87 1.73
CA LYS A 76 11.05 -16.79 0.74
C LYS A 76 11.20 -15.43 1.40
N GLN A 77 11.94 -14.57 0.72
CA GLN A 77 12.10 -13.17 1.06
C GLN A 77 11.76 -12.32 -0.14
N TRP A 78 11.16 -11.17 0.12
CA TRP A 78 10.87 -10.16 -0.88
C TRP A 78 11.69 -8.92 -0.62
N HIS A 79 12.17 -8.32 -1.70
CA HIS A 79 12.91 -7.07 -1.68
C HIS A 79 11.97 -5.96 -2.13
N VAL A 80 11.92 -4.89 -1.33
CA VAL A 80 11.21 -3.64 -1.66
C VAL A 80 12.25 -2.54 -1.78
N SER A 81 12.42 -2.00 -2.98
CA SER A 81 13.33 -0.88 -3.21
C SER A 81 12.57 0.44 -3.16
N VAL A 82 13.11 1.43 -2.46
CA VAL A 82 12.59 2.79 -2.34
C VAL A 82 13.63 3.75 -2.90
N HIS A 83 13.28 4.50 -3.95
CA HIS A 83 14.15 5.51 -4.51
C HIS A 83 14.23 6.74 -3.59
N ILE A 84 15.44 7.22 -3.31
CA ILE A 84 15.67 8.23 -2.27
C ILE A 84 15.04 9.58 -2.64
N GLU A 85 15.12 9.98 -3.93
CA GLU A 85 14.65 11.29 -4.36
C GLU A 85 13.16 11.30 -4.72
N THR A 86 12.68 10.24 -5.38
CA THR A 86 11.31 10.20 -5.92
C THR A 86 10.34 9.48 -5.00
N LEU A 87 10.85 8.77 -3.98
CA LEU A 87 10.10 7.88 -3.10
C LEU A 87 9.34 6.77 -3.86
N GLU A 88 9.73 6.50 -5.11
CA GLU A 88 9.15 5.42 -5.90
C GLU A 88 9.50 4.07 -5.27
N MET A 89 8.47 3.25 -5.05
CA MET A 89 8.62 1.92 -4.45
C MET A 89 8.41 0.83 -5.49
N LYS A 90 9.33 -0.14 -5.55
CA LYS A 90 9.19 -1.37 -6.35
C LYS A 90 9.33 -2.58 -5.48
N CYS A 91 8.66 -3.66 -5.86
CA CYS A 91 8.77 -4.94 -5.15
C CYS A 91 9.12 -6.08 -6.09
N SER A 92 10.07 -6.90 -5.67
CA SER A 92 10.44 -8.16 -6.35
C SER A 92 9.27 -9.13 -6.62
N CYS A 93 8.10 -8.96 -6.00
CA CYS A 93 6.91 -9.77 -6.32
C CYS A 93 6.17 -9.34 -7.60
N LEU A 94 6.52 -8.19 -8.18
CA LEU A 94 5.99 -7.66 -9.44
C LEU A 94 4.47 -7.43 -9.50
N LYS A 95 3.80 -7.37 -8.33
CA LYS A 95 2.34 -7.24 -8.26
C LYS A 95 1.84 -5.84 -8.61
N ILE A 96 2.59 -4.78 -8.30
CA ILE A 96 2.16 -3.42 -8.64
C ILE A 96 2.23 -3.20 -10.15
N GLU A 97 3.24 -3.78 -10.81
CA GLU A 97 3.45 -3.73 -12.25
C GLU A 97 2.40 -4.56 -13.03
N SER A 98 1.83 -5.59 -12.41
CA SER A 98 0.83 -6.47 -13.05
C SER A 98 -0.62 -6.11 -12.73
N VAL A 99 -0.91 -5.68 -11.50
CA VAL A 99 -2.28 -5.42 -11.01
C VAL A 99 -2.56 -3.92 -10.87
N GLY A 100 -1.53 -3.07 -10.87
CA GLY A 100 -1.66 -1.62 -10.72
C GLY A 100 -1.94 -1.14 -9.29
N ILE A 101 -1.90 -2.06 -8.31
CA ILE A 101 -2.05 -1.76 -6.88
C ILE A 101 -0.81 -2.22 -6.11
N PRO A 102 -0.39 -1.49 -5.06
CA PRO A 102 0.75 -1.90 -4.23
C PRO A 102 0.47 -3.27 -3.60
N CYS A 103 1.52 -4.07 -3.45
CA CYS A 103 1.44 -5.37 -2.79
C CYS A 103 1.58 -5.24 -1.28
N GLY A 104 1.25 -6.31 -0.54
CA GLY A 104 1.36 -6.30 0.94
C GLY A 104 2.77 -5.99 1.45
N HIS A 105 3.82 -6.34 0.68
CA HIS A 105 5.20 -6.01 1.05
C HIS A 105 5.49 -4.51 0.92
N ILE A 106 4.99 -3.85 -0.13
CA ILE A 106 5.12 -2.39 -0.31
C ILE A 106 4.36 -1.69 0.82
N VAL A 107 3.12 -2.11 1.08
CA VAL A 107 2.31 -1.54 2.16
C VAL A 107 2.99 -1.72 3.51
N ALA A 108 3.60 -2.88 3.79
CA ALA A 108 4.36 -3.07 5.03
C ALA A 108 5.54 -2.10 5.18
N VAL A 109 6.24 -1.77 4.08
CA VAL A 109 7.29 -0.75 4.08
C VAL A 109 6.71 0.65 4.26
N MET A 110 5.57 0.97 3.63
CA MET A 110 4.87 2.23 3.88
C MET A 110 4.53 2.41 5.36
N VAL A 111 3.98 1.37 6.00
CA VAL A 111 3.65 1.38 7.43
C VAL A 111 4.90 1.54 8.30
N PHE A 112 6.01 0.89 7.95
CA PHE A 112 7.27 1.06 8.66
C PHE A 112 7.81 2.49 8.61
N PHE A 113 7.54 3.22 7.52
CA PHE A 113 7.87 4.63 7.37
C PHE A 113 6.79 5.59 7.89
N ASP A 114 5.73 5.07 8.52
CA ASP A 114 4.60 5.87 8.98
C ASP A 114 3.92 6.68 7.84
N ILE A 115 3.90 6.11 6.64
CA ILE A 115 3.25 6.73 5.47
C ILE A 115 1.76 6.41 5.52
N GLU A 116 0.96 7.46 5.69
CA GLU A 116 -0.49 7.37 5.80
C GLU A 116 -1.23 7.59 4.46
N GLU A 117 -0.57 8.18 3.46
CA GLU A 117 -1.17 8.56 2.19
C GLU A 117 -0.63 7.75 1.01
N LEU A 118 -1.54 7.23 0.19
CA LEU A 118 -1.22 6.66 -1.11
C LEU A 118 -0.96 7.80 -2.10
N SER A 119 0.30 8.02 -2.46
CA SER A 119 0.63 8.95 -3.54
C SER A 119 0.11 8.42 -4.88
N ASN A 120 -0.26 9.33 -5.79
CA ASN A 120 -0.71 8.97 -7.15
C ASN A 120 0.32 8.12 -7.92
N ASN A 121 1.59 8.13 -7.51
CA ASN A 121 2.65 7.33 -8.11
C ASN A 121 2.52 5.82 -7.80
N LEU A 122 1.72 5.45 -6.80
CA LEU A 122 1.44 4.06 -6.43
C LEU A 122 0.17 3.51 -7.09
N ILE A 123 -0.37 4.24 -8.06
CA ILE A 123 -1.62 3.95 -8.75
C ILE A 123 -1.34 3.91 -10.25
N LEU A 124 -1.15 2.72 -10.79
CA LEU A 124 -1.26 2.53 -12.23
C LEU A 124 -2.73 2.24 -12.53
N LEU A 125 -3.53 3.31 -12.63
CA LEU A 125 -4.86 3.21 -13.24
C LEU A 125 -4.65 2.90 -14.72
N ARG A 126 -5.08 1.71 -15.17
CA ARG A 126 -5.21 1.39 -16.59
C ARG A 126 -6.69 1.28 -16.94
#